data_AF-A0AA90ZPC4-F1
#
_entry.id   AF-A0AA90ZPC4-F1
#
_cell.length_a   1.000
_cell.length_b   1.000
_cell.length_c   1.000
_cell.angle_alpha   90.00
_cell.angle_beta   90.00
_cell.angle_gamma   90.00
#
_symmetry.space_group_name_H-M   'P 1'
#
loop_
_entity.id
_entity.type
_entity.pdbx_description
1 polymer ?
#
loop_
_entity_poly.entity_id
_entity_poly.type
_entity_poly.pdbx_seq_one_letter_code
_entity_poly.pdbx_strand_id
1 'polypeptide(L)'
;MTEQDLEKAIKLKEDLDYDRHLLKFALNPSVELNVILCSRERNGDTFIANRVLGDEGIKEIKGKILAIIKDKIHNLESQIENL
;
A
#
# COMPACT_ATOMS: atom_id res chain seq x y z
N MET A 1 -31.19 2.66 -8.67
CA MET A 1 -29.81 3.14 -8.82
C MET A 1 -29.89 4.55 -9.35
N THR A 2 -29.50 5.52 -8.53
CA THR A 2 -29.44 6.94 -8.89
C THR A 2 -28.11 7.25 -9.60
N GLU A 3 -28.01 8.42 -10.23
CA GLU A 3 -26.75 8.91 -10.82
C GLU A 3 -25.63 8.99 -9.76
N GLN A 4 -25.97 9.36 -8.53
CA GLN A 4 -25.05 9.37 -7.40
C GLN A 4 -24.56 7.96 -7.01
N ASP A 5 -25.43 6.95 -7.07
CA ASP A 5 -25.04 5.55 -6.82
C ASP A 5 -24.08 5.04 -7.90
N LEU A 6 -24.32 5.42 -9.16
CA LEU A 6 -23.46 5.10 -10.31
C LEU A 6 -22.07 5.74 -10.17
N GLU A 7 -22.00 7.03 -9.87
CA GLU A 7 -20.73 7.73 -9.64
C GLU A 7 -19.94 7.12 -8.49
N LYS A 8 -20.63 6.78 -7.38
CA LYS A 8 -20.01 6.12 -6.24
C LYS A 8 -19.47 4.73 -6.60
N ALA A 9 -20.22 3.95 -7.38
CA ALA A 9 -19.80 2.63 -7.83
C ALA A 9 -18.57 2.70 -8.74
N ILE A 10 -18.52 3.67 -9.67
CA ILE A 10 -17.37 3.90 -10.56
C ILE A 10 -16.13 4.22 -9.73
N LYS A 11 -16.23 5.16 -8.79
CA LYS A 11 -15.09 5.54 -7.95
C LYS A 11 -14.56 4.38 -7.10
N LEU A 12 -15.45 3.61 -6.48
CA LEU A 12 -15.06 2.43 -5.71
C LEU A 12 -14.36 1.39 -6.59
N LYS A 13 -14.79 1.23 -7.85
CA LYS A 13 -14.14 0.33 -8.80
C LYS A 13 -12.74 0.80 -9.17
N GLU A 14 -12.55 2.09 -9.41
CA GLU A 14 -11.25 2.69 -9.73
C GLU A 14 -10.26 2.52 -8.56
N ASP A 15 -10.70 2.79 -7.34
CA ASP A 15 -9.89 2.60 -6.12
C ASP A 15 -9.51 1.12 -5.95
N LEU A 16 -10.46 0.20 -6.18
CA LEU A 16 -10.21 -1.24 -6.09
C LEU A 16 -9.19 -1.72 -7.12
N ASP A 17 -9.30 -1.25 -8.37
CA ASP A 17 -8.38 -1.62 -9.43
C ASP A 17 -6.98 -1.08 -9.17
N TYR A 18 -6.88 0.15 -8.64
CA TYR A 18 -5.63 0.74 -8.23
C TYR A 18 -4.95 -0.10 -7.13
N ASP A 19 -5.65 -0.42 -6.05
CA ASP A 19 -5.08 -1.16 -4.93
C ASP A 19 -4.71 -2.61 -5.32
N ARG A 20 -5.50 -3.27 -6.19
CA ARG A 20 -5.15 -4.57 -6.77
C ARG A 20 -3.89 -4.50 -7.63
N HIS A 21 -3.76 -3.45 -8.44
CA HIS A 21 -2.54 -3.21 -9.23
C HIS A 21 -1.33 -2.97 -8.31
N LEU A 22 -1.50 -2.17 -7.25
CA LEU A 22 -0.45 -1.91 -6.26
C LEU A 22 0.00 -3.20 -5.56
N LEU A 23 -0.94 -4.05 -5.14
CA LEU A 23 -0.61 -5.35 -4.54
C LEU A 23 0.15 -6.24 -5.52
N LYS A 24 -0.30 -6.33 -6.78
CA LYS A 24 0.39 -7.09 -7.83
C LYS A 24 1.79 -6.56 -8.08
N PHE A 25 1.94 -5.23 -8.12
CA PHE A 25 3.22 -4.57 -8.28
C PHE A 25 4.16 -4.90 -7.11
N ALA A 26 3.68 -4.78 -5.87
CA ALA A 26 4.47 -5.07 -4.67
C ALA A 26 4.86 -6.54 -4.52
N LEU A 27 4.09 -7.46 -5.08
CA LEU A 27 4.37 -8.91 -5.09
C LEU A 27 5.22 -9.36 -6.29
N ASN A 28 5.55 -8.47 -7.23
CA ASN A 28 6.37 -8.81 -8.37
C ASN A 28 7.81 -9.12 -7.91
N PRO A 29 8.41 -10.27 -8.30
CA PRO A 29 9.78 -10.63 -7.92
C PRO A 29 10.85 -9.60 -8.31
N SER A 30 10.59 -8.79 -9.34
CA SER A 30 11.48 -7.72 -9.80
C SER A 30 11.27 -6.40 -9.08
N VAL A 31 10.31 -6.31 -8.15
CA VAL A 31 10.02 -5.12 -7.37
C VAL A 31 10.54 -5.33 -5.95
N GLU A 32 11.34 -4.38 -5.49
CA GLU A 32 11.84 -4.36 -4.12
C GLU A 32 11.07 -3.32 -3.29
N LEU A 33 10.33 -3.79 -2.29
CA LEU A 33 9.76 -2.91 -1.27
C LEU A 33 10.86 -2.56 -0.26
N ASN A 34 11.36 -1.33 -0.26
CA ASN A 34 12.42 -0.89 0.65
C ASN A 34 11.86 -0.09 1.83
N VAL A 35 12.27 -0.46 3.04
CA VAL A 35 11.94 0.26 4.28
C VAL A 35 13.21 0.96 4.75
N ILE A 36 13.20 2.29 4.73
CA ILE A 36 14.38 3.11 5.00
C ILE A 36 14.09 4.03 6.18
N LEU A 37 14.92 3.94 7.23
CA LEU A 37 14.95 4.95 8.28
C LEU A 37 15.96 6.02 7.88
N CYS A 38 15.49 7.22 7.59
CA CYS A 38 16.36 8.33 7.24
C CYS A 38 16.17 9.56 8.13
N SER A 39 17.28 10.22 8.47
CA SER A 39 17.27 11.59 8.99
C SER A 39 17.44 12.55 7.83
N ARG A 40 16.61 13.61 7.78
CA ARG A 40 16.83 14.74 6.88
C ARG A 40 17.74 15.74 7.58
N GLU A 41 19.02 15.72 7.27
CA GLU A 41 19.93 16.75 7.78
C GLU A 41 19.77 18.04 6.96
N ARG A 42 19.84 19.20 7.63
CA ARG A 42 19.62 20.52 7.01
C ARG A 42 20.59 20.84 5.86
N ASN A 43 21.68 20.08 5.72
CA ASN A 43 22.72 20.29 4.71
C ASN A 43 22.56 19.43 3.46
N GLY A 44 21.46 18.67 3.32
CA GLY A 44 21.21 17.79 2.18
C GLY A 44 21.73 16.37 2.33
N ASP A 45 22.47 16.09 3.40
CA ASP A 45 22.91 14.74 3.74
C ASP A 45 21.75 13.92 4.30
N THR A 46 21.58 12.71 3.75
CA THR A 46 20.58 11.75 4.22
C THR A 46 21.29 10.65 4.99
N PHE A 47 21.16 10.65 6.32
CA PHE A 47 21.66 9.55 7.14
C PHE A 47 20.67 8.39 7.08
N ILE A 48 21.11 7.22 6.61
CA ILE A 48 20.29 6.01 6.51
C ILE A 48 20.67 5.03 7.63
N ALA A 49 19.71 4.71 8.50
CA ALA A 49 19.90 3.92 9.71
C ALA A 49 19.22 2.54 9.66
N ASN A 50 19.25 1.85 8.52
CA ASN A 50 18.54 0.57 8.35
C ASN A 50 19.04 -0.54 9.30
N ARG A 51 20.26 -0.42 9.83
CA ARG A 51 20.84 -1.37 10.80
C ARG A 51 20.05 -1.45 12.12
N VAL A 52 19.25 -0.43 12.46
CA VAL A 52 18.49 -0.40 13.72
C VAL A 52 17.34 -1.41 13.72
N LEU A 53 16.71 -1.66 12.56
CA LEU A 53 15.56 -2.56 12.46
C LEU A 53 15.98 -4.04 12.29
N GLY A 54 17.16 -4.28 11.72
CA GLY A 54 17.60 -5.60 11.30
C GLY A 54 16.74 -6.20 10.17
N ASP A 55 17.18 -7.33 9.61
CA ASP A 55 16.50 -7.96 8.48
C ASP A 55 15.09 -8.44 8.84
N GLU A 56 14.91 -8.99 10.04
CA GLU A 56 13.61 -9.49 10.50
C GLU A 56 12.61 -8.36 10.74
N GLY A 57 13.04 -7.24 11.34
CA GLY A 57 12.19 -6.07 11.52
C GLY A 57 11.78 -5.44 10.19
N ILE A 58 12.71 -5.37 9.22
CA ILE A 58 12.40 -4.95 7.86
C ILE A 58 11.37 -5.89 7.22
N LYS A 59 11.54 -7.20 7.35
CA LYS A 59 10.64 -8.22 6.79
C LYS A 59 9.23 -8.14 7.40
N GLU A 60 9.13 -7.93 8.71
CA GLU A 60 7.88 -7.73 9.42
C GLU A 60 7.14 -6.48 8.92
N ILE A 61 7.86 -5.35 8.76
CA ILE A 61 7.27 -4.10 8.25
C ILE A 61 6.77 -4.29 6.81
N LYS A 62 7.56 -4.94 5.94
CA LYS A 62 7.11 -5.27 4.58
C LYS A 62 5.83 -6.10 4.61
N GLY A 63 5.75 -7.10 5.49
CA GLY A 63 4.56 -7.92 5.70
C GLY A 63 3.33 -7.10 6.13
N LYS A 64 3.49 -6.17 7.08
CA LYS A 64 2.42 -5.26 7.53
C LYS A 64 1.92 -4.35 6.43
N ILE A 65 2.81 -3.79 5.60
CA ILE A 65 2.41 -2.95 4.46
C ILE A 65 1.54 -3.76 3.48
N LEU A 66 1.94 -5.00 3.17
CA LEU A 66 1.14 -5.87 2.29
C LEU A 66 -0.21 -6.23 2.91
N ALA A 67 -0.27 -6.46 4.22
CA ALA A 67 -1.53 -6.71 4.92
C ALA A 67 -2.48 -5.51 4.82
N ILE A 68 -1.98 -4.29 5.03
CA ILE A 68 -2.78 -3.06 4.90
C ILE A 68 -3.38 -2.92 3.49
N ILE A 69 -2.61 -3.21 2.43
CA ILE A 69 -3.11 -3.16 1.06
C ILE A 69 -4.22 -4.21 0.85
N LYS A 70 -4.03 -5.43 1.36
CA LYS A 70 -5.06 -6.49 1.28
C LYS A 70 -6.34 -6.12 2.02
N ASP A 71 -6.22 -5.54 3.21
CA ASP A 71 -7.38 -5.12 4.01
C ASP A 71 -8.17 -4.02 3.31
N LYS A 72 -7.47 -3.06 2.66
CA LYS A 72 -8.13 -2.04 1.83
C LYS A 72 -8.90 -2.64 0.67
N ILE A 73 -8.30 -3.57 -0.07
CA ILE A 73 -8.95 -4.29 -1.17
C ILE A 73 -10.22 -4.98 -0.66
N HIS A 74 -10.12 -5.72 0.44
CA HIS A 74 -11.27 -6.42 1.01
C HIS A 74 -12.38 -5.47 1.45
N ASN A 75 -12.04 -4.33 2.05
CA ASN A 75 -13.00 -3.31 2.42
C ASN A 75 -13.68 -2.66 1.20
N LEU A 76 -12.94 -2.43 0.10
CA LEU A 76 -13.51 -1.92 -1.15
C LEU A 76 -14.44 -2.93 -1.81
N GLU A 77 -14.07 -4.21 -1.82
CA GLU A 77 -14.92 -5.31 -2.28
C GLU A 77 -16.24 -5.36 -1.50
N SER A 78 -16.18 -5.32 -0.16
CA SER A 78 -17.36 -5.30 0.70
C SER A 78 -18.24 -4.07 0.45
N GLN A 79 -17.65 -2.89 0.24
CA GLN A 79 -18.42 -1.69 -0.09
C GLN A 79 -19.12 -1.79 -1.45
N ILE A 80 -18.49 -2.45 -2.43
CA ILE A 80 -19.10 -2.68 -3.75
C ILE A 80 -20.23 -3.72 -3.67
N GLU A 81 -20.07 -4.78 -2.87
CA GLU A 81 -21.11 -5.79 -2.66
C GLU A 81 -22.36 -5.24 -1.97
N ASN A 82 -22.19 -4.19 -1.16
CA ASN A 82 -23.26 -3.54 -0.40
C ASN A 82 -23.82 -2.27 -1.06
N LEU A 83 -23.43 -1.96 -2.31
CA LEU A 83 -24.02 -0.90 -3.14
C LEU A 83 -25.32 -1.34 -3.80
#